data_AF-A0A7Y3HXL7-F1
#
_entry.id   AF-A0A7Y3HXL7-F1
#
_cell.length_a   1.000
_cell.length_b   1.000
_cell.length_c   1.000
_cell.angle_alpha   90.00
_cell.angle_beta   90.00
_cell.angle_gamma   90.00
#
_symmetry.space_group_name_H-M   'P 1'
#
loop_
_entity.id
_entity.type
_entity.pdbx_description
1 polymer ?
#
loop_
_entity_poly.entity_id
_entity_poly.type
_entity_poly.pdbx_seq_one_letter_code
_entity_poly.pdbx_strand_id
1 'polypeptide(L)'
;MNLKSTITVLLLSLIFSGQFIAQTKQRVATANKDFENYDYIDAQKVYLKVVEHGYHSAEIYERLGDTYYFNGDYISSARWYGKLLDTYPAEYDTEFYYRAAQSMKSAESLDKANELMEKFLSMGGELPKDDVFYDDPDFLKELGLQPSKYVVESVETNSKYSDFGPAYFNDKLVFSASSKDIDHFGKHNWNNLPYLDLFIADMAEDGTLSNARELAGDINTKYHDASPAFTKDGRTMYFTRNNFLGGRTGSDSRNTIKLKLYRATSSDGEVWGNVEELPFNSNHYSTSHPTLSKDEKRLYFASDMPGTLGNSDLW
;
A
#
# COMPACT_ATOMS: atom_id res chain seq x y z
N MET A 1 -22.59 -10.54 -54.28
CA MET A 1 -23.15 -11.19 -53.08
C MET A 1 -24.65 -10.94 -53.07
N ASN A 2 -25.51 -11.94 -52.90
CA ASN A 2 -26.97 -11.68 -52.88
C ASN A 2 -27.38 -11.08 -51.52
N LEU A 3 -28.50 -10.35 -51.48
CA LEU A 3 -28.95 -9.64 -50.28
C LEU A 3 -29.09 -10.56 -49.05
N LYS A 4 -29.55 -11.81 -49.25
CA LYS A 4 -29.65 -12.82 -48.17
C LYS A 4 -28.29 -13.20 -47.59
N SER A 5 -27.30 -13.49 -48.44
CA SER A 5 -25.93 -13.80 -48.02
C SER A 5 -25.26 -12.63 -47.28
N THR A 6 -25.58 -11.39 -47.65
CA THR A 6 -25.08 -10.18 -46.97
C THR A 6 -25.71 -10.03 -45.59
N ILE A 7 -27.03 -10.23 -45.46
CA ILE A 7 -27.74 -10.19 -44.18
C ILE A 7 -27.24 -11.31 -43.24
N THR A 8 -27.02 -12.52 -43.76
CA THR A 8 -26.51 -13.64 -42.95
C THR A 8 -25.10 -13.38 -42.42
N VAL A 9 -24.19 -12.85 -43.26
CA VAL A 9 -22.82 -12.48 -42.82
C VAL A 9 -22.87 -11.37 -41.76
N LEU A 10 -23.72 -10.36 -41.94
CA LEU A 10 -23.90 -9.29 -40.95
C LEU A 10 -24.45 -9.84 -39.62
N LEU A 11 -25.45 -10.71 -39.64
CA LEU A 11 -26.00 -11.34 -38.42
C LEU A 11 -24.95 -12.21 -37.70
N LEU A 12 -24.18 -13.01 -38.43
CA LEU A 12 -23.09 -13.80 -37.84
C LEU A 12 -22.01 -12.90 -37.23
N SER A 13 -21.61 -11.82 -37.93
CA SER A 13 -20.65 -10.86 -37.38
C SER A 13 -21.17 -10.17 -36.10
N LEU A 14 -22.47 -9.86 -36.05
CA LEU A 14 -23.11 -9.30 -34.87
C LEU A 14 -23.09 -10.29 -33.69
N ILE A 15 -23.38 -11.57 -33.94
CA ILE A 15 -23.35 -12.62 -32.91
C ILE A 15 -21.93 -12.83 -32.37
N PHE A 16 -20.93 -12.92 -33.25
CA PHE A 16 -19.52 -13.05 -32.83
C PHE A 16 -19.03 -11.83 -32.04
N SER A 17 -19.41 -10.62 -32.44
CA SER A 17 -19.09 -9.40 -31.69
C SER A 17 -19.75 -9.36 -30.31
N GLY A 18 -21.00 -9.83 -30.20
CA GLY A 18 -21.71 -9.92 -28.92
C GLY A 18 -21.08 -10.94 -27.96
N GLN A 19 -20.61 -12.09 -28.45
CA GLN A 19 -19.92 -13.08 -27.62
C GLN A 19 -18.58 -12.55 -27.08
N PHE A 20 -17.83 -11.82 -27.91
CA PHE A 20 -16.56 -11.21 -27.50
C PHE A 20 -16.77 -10.16 -26.40
N ILE A 21 -17.80 -9.31 -26.52
CA ILE A 21 -18.14 -8.31 -25.49
C ILE A 21 -18.57 -9.01 -24.19
N ALA A 22 -19.41 -10.05 -24.25
CA ALA A 22 -19.84 -10.78 -23.08
C ALA A 22 -18.67 -11.45 -22.33
N GLN A 23 -17.76 -12.08 -23.07
CA GLN A 23 -16.55 -12.69 -22.49
C GLN A 23 -15.65 -11.64 -21.83
N THR A 24 -15.49 -10.47 -22.46
CA THR A 24 -14.68 -9.38 -21.92
C THR A 24 -15.29 -8.82 -20.64
N LYS A 25 -16.60 -8.58 -20.60
CA LYS A 25 -17.31 -8.16 -19.39
C LYS A 25 -17.15 -9.16 -18.25
N GLN A 26 -17.20 -10.45 -18.54
CA GLN A 26 -16.98 -11.48 -17.52
C GLN A 26 -15.55 -11.44 -16.96
N ARG A 27 -14.53 -11.23 -17.80
CA ARG A 27 -13.14 -11.05 -17.33
C ARG A 27 -12.97 -9.82 -16.45
N VAL A 28 -13.60 -8.70 -16.81
CA VAL A 28 -13.59 -7.48 -16.01
C VAL A 28 -14.27 -7.72 -14.66
N ALA A 29 -15.40 -8.44 -14.63
CA ALA A 29 -16.06 -8.79 -13.37
C ALA A 29 -15.19 -9.68 -12.47
N THR A 30 -14.40 -10.60 -13.04
CA THR A 30 -13.39 -11.35 -12.29
C THR A 30 -12.30 -10.43 -11.74
N ALA A 31 -11.74 -9.54 -12.58
CA ALA A 31 -10.72 -8.59 -12.15
C ALA A 31 -11.23 -7.64 -11.04
N ASN A 32 -12.49 -7.23 -11.09
CA ASN A 32 -13.11 -6.46 -10.02
C ASN A 32 -13.15 -7.26 -8.71
N LYS A 33 -13.48 -8.56 -8.77
CA LYS A 33 -13.45 -9.40 -7.58
C LYS A 33 -12.04 -9.50 -7.00
N ASP A 34 -11.03 -9.64 -7.86
CA ASP A 34 -9.62 -9.66 -7.45
C ASP A 34 -9.24 -8.32 -6.80
N PHE A 35 -9.64 -7.18 -7.41
CA PHE A 35 -9.45 -5.85 -6.85
C PHE A 35 -10.09 -5.71 -5.45
N GLU A 36 -11.35 -6.11 -5.29
CA GLU A 36 -12.06 -6.03 -4.00
C GLU A 36 -11.46 -6.95 -2.92
N ASN A 37 -10.71 -7.97 -3.33
CA ASN A 37 -9.93 -8.85 -2.46
C ASN A 37 -8.49 -8.36 -2.25
N TYR A 38 -8.14 -7.16 -2.74
CA TYR A 38 -6.81 -6.57 -2.71
C TYR A 38 -5.76 -7.31 -3.56
N ASP A 39 -6.16 -8.18 -4.48
CA ASP A 39 -5.29 -8.88 -5.43
C ASP A 39 -4.93 -7.95 -6.62
N TYR A 40 -4.40 -6.76 -6.31
CA TYR A 40 -4.28 -5.65 -7.27
C TYR A 40 -3.45 -5.97 -8.50
N ILE A 41 -2.36 -6.73 -8.35
CA ILE A 41 -1.50 -7.07 -9.47
C ILE A 41 -2.21 -7.98 -10.48
N ASP A 42 -3.07 -8.89 -10.01
CA ASP A 42 -3.82 -9.77 -10.90
C ASP A 42 -4.99 -9.04 -11.57
N ALA A 43 -5.71 -8.20 -10.82
CA ALA A 43 -6.71 -7.30 -11.38
C ALA A 43 -6.10 -6.38 -12.46
N GLN A 44 -4.97 -5.72 -12.15
CA GLN A 44 -4.25 -4.82 -13.05
C GLN A 44 -3.85 -5.51 -14.36
N LYS A 45 -3.32 -6.74 -14.32
CA LYS A 45 -2.97 -7.50 -15.54
C LYS A 45 -4.18 -7.69 -16.44
N VAL A 46 -5.34 -8.02 -15.88
CA VAL A 46 -6.57 -8.20 -16.67
C VAL A 46 -7.04 -6.87 -17.25
N TYR A 47 -7.07 -5.80 -16.45
CA TYR A 47 -7.46 -4.47 -16.90
C TYR A 47 -6.57 -3.96 -18.05
N LEU A 48 -5.25 -4.07 -17.92
CA LEU A 48 -4.31 -3.71 -18.99
C LEU A 48 -4.61 -4.50 -20.26
N LYS A 49 -4.79 -5.81 -20.13
CA LYS A 49 -5.06 -6.69 -21.29
C LYS A 49 -6.36 -6.33 -21.99
N VAL A 50 -7.44 -6.01 -21.28
CA VAL A 50 -8.71 -5.63 -21.95
C VAL A 50 -8.58 -4.29 -22.66
N VAL A 51 -7.84 -3.32 -22.09
CA VAL A 51 -7.54 -2.03 -22.72
C VAL A 51 -6.70 -2.21 -23.98
N GLU A 52 -5.67 -3.07 -23.96
CA GLU A 52 -4.86 -3.42 -25.14
C GLU A 52 -5.69 -4.00 -26.28
N HIS A 53 -6.77 -4.72 -25.97
CA HIS A 53 -7.71 -5.26 -26.97
C HIS A 53 -8.83 -4.27 -27.35
N GLY A 54 -8.72 -3.00 -26.95
CA GLY A 54 -9.65 -1.93 -27.31
C GLY A 54 -10.93 -1.88 -26.48
N TYR A 55 -11.05 -2.64 -25.39
CA TYR A 55 -12.17 -2.52 -24.46
C TYR A 55 -11.81 -1.58 -23.30
N HIS A 56 -12.51 -0.46 -23.22
CA HIS A 56 -12.27 0.59 -22.23
C HIS A 56 -13.58 1.08 -21.61
N SER A 57 -13.52 1.45 -20.34
CA SER A 57 -14.60 2.08 -19.56
C SER A 57 -14.01 3.01 -18.51
N ALA A 58 -14.83 3.92 -17.97
CA ALA A 58 -14.44 4.77 -16.85
C ALA A 58 -13.94 3.93 -15.66
N GLU A 59 -14.73 2.91 -15.28
CA GLU A 59 -14.36 1.93 -14.25
C GLU A 59 -12.98 1.30 -14.47
N ILE A 60 -12.66 0.83 -15.68
CA ILE A 60 -11.36 0.19 -15.93
C ILE A 60 -10.20 1.18 -15.74
N TYR A 61 -10.35 2.42 -16.21
CA TYR A 61 -9.29 3.42 -16.05
C TYR A 61 -9.14 3.87 -14.59
N GLU A 62 -10.24 4.00 -13.87
CA GLU A 62 -10.23 4.28 -12.42
C GLU A 62 -9.53 3.14 -11.66
N ARG A 63 -9.95 1.89 -11.89
CA ARG A 63 -9.34 0.71 -11.25
C ARG A 63 -7.86 0.56 -11.60
N LEU A 64 -7.45 0.86 -12.83
CA LEU A 64 -6.03 0.90 -13.19
C LEU A 64 -5.29 1.96 -12.37
N GLY A 65 -5.79 3.18 -12.33
CA GLY A 65 -5.21 4.25 -11.53
C GLY A 65 -5.08 3.86 -10.05
N ASP A 66 -6.13 3.26 -9.48
CA ASP A 66 -6.15 2.77 -8.10
C ASP A 66 -5.14 1.63 -7.87
N THR A 67 -5.05 0.62 -8.76
CA THR A 67 -4.09 -0.48 -8.60
C THR A 67 -2.64 0.01 -8.55
N TYR A 68 -2.29 1.00 -9.38
CA TYR A 68 -0.96 1.62 -9.34
C TYR A 68 -0.78 2.51 -8.11
N TYR A 69 -1.80 3.29 -7.74
CA TYR A 69 -1.79 4.16 -6.54
C TYR A 69 -1.52 3.35 -5.27
N PHE A 70 -2.27 2.26 -5.05
CA PHE A 70 -2.13 1.40 -3.87
C PHE A 70 -0.83 0.57 -3.84
N ASN A 71 -0.06 0.58 -4.94
CA ASN A 71 1.28 -0.02 -5.01
C ASN A 71 2.40 1.04 -5.08
N GLY A 72 2.09 2.32 -4.87
CA GLY A 72 3.07 3.41 -4.81
C GLY A 72 3.64 3.86 -6.17
N ASP A 73 3.14 3.32 -7.30
CA ASP A 73 3.52 3.78 -8.63
C ASP A 73 2.62 4.97 -9.05
N TYR A 74 2.90 6.11 -8.42
CA TYR A 74 2.10 7.32 -8.63
C TYR A 74 2.21 7.89 -10.04
N ILE A 75 3.32 7.63 -10.76
CA ILE A 75 3.50 8.08 -12.14
C ILE A 75 2.56 7.31 -13.07
N SER A 76 2.53 5.98 -12.97
CA SER A 76 1.57 5.17 -13.74
C SER A 76 0.12 5.48 -13.33
N SER A 77 -0.12 5.70 -12.03
CA SER A 77 -1.44 6.07 -11.52
C SER A 77 -1.93 7.39 -12.14
N ALA A 78 -1.11 8.44 -12.12
CA ALA A 78 -1.39 9.72 -12.74
C ALA A 78 -1.75 9.58 -14.22
N ARG A 79 -1.03 8.72 -14.95
CA ARG A 79 -1.33 8.42 -16.36
C ARG A 79 -2.74 7.88 -16.56
N TRP A 80 -3.18 6.94 -15.73
CA TRP A 80 -4.50 6.31 -15.87
C TRP A 80 -5.63 7.21 -15.37
N TYR A 81 -5.43 7.94 -14.27
CA TYR A 81 -6.39 8.94 -13.80
C TYR A 81 -6.54 10.10 -14.79
N GLY A 82 -5.44 10.57 -15.39
CA GLY A 82 -5.51 11.57 -16.47
C GLY A 82 -6.31 11.06 -17.66
N LYS A 83 -6.04 9.82 -18.11
CA LYS A 83 -6.78 9.18 -19.19
C LYS A 83 -8.28 9.03 -18.88
N LEU A 84 -8.63 8.72 -17.64
CA LEU A 84 -10.02 8.68 -17.15
C LEU A 84 -10.70 10.03 -17.34
N LEU A 85 -10.11 11.09 -16.80
CA LEU A 85 -10.66 12.45 -16.84
C LEU A 85 -10.81 12.97 -18.28
N ASP A 86 -9.84 12.69 -19.14
CA ASP A 86 -9.85 13.13 -20.54
C ASP A 86 -10.89 12.38 -21.40
N THR A 87 -11.04 11.07 -21.16
CA THR A 87 -11.89 10.20 -22.00
C THR A 87 -13.35 10.19 -21.52
N TYR A 88 -13.54 10.29 -20.20
CA TYR A 88 -14.83 10.16 -19.54
C TYR A 88 -15.04 11.35 -18.58
N PRO A 89 -15.25 12.57 -19.10
CA PRO A 89 -15.48 13.73 -18.27
C PRO A 89 -16.81 13.56 -17.51
N ALA A 90 -16.68 13.35 -16.20
CA ALA A 90 -17.78 13.15 -15.26
C ALA A 90 -17.32 13.54 -13.85
N GLU A 91 -18.26 13.60 -12.90
CA GLU A 91 -17.92 13.67 -11.49
C GLU A 91 -17.75 12.27 -10.92
N TYR A 92 -16.62 12.03 -10.24
CA TYR A 92 -16.28 10.77 -9.56
C TYR A 92 -16.38 10.92 -8.04
N ASP A 93 -16.17 9.84 -7.30
CA ASP A 93 -16.20 9.86 -5.84
C ASP A 93 -15.16 10.84 -5.26
N THR A 94 -15.47 11.47 -4.12
CA THR A 94 -14.58 12.48 -3.49
C THR A 94 -13.15 11.96 -3.33
N GLU A 95 -12.98 10.73 -2.84
CA GLU A 95 -11.66 10.13 -2.60
C GLU A 95 -10.83 9.92 -3.88
N PHE A 96 -11.49 9.73 -5.04
CA PHE A 96 -10.77 9.64 -6.32
C PHE A 96 -9.96 10.92 -6.58
N TYR A 97 -10.53 12.10 -6.32
CA TYR A 97 -9.85 13.37 -6.56
C TYR A 97 -8.62 13.55 -5.65
N TYR A 98 -8.69 13.07 -4.41
CA TYR A 98 -7.54 13.07 -3.50
C TYR A 98 -6.40 12.19 -4.05
N ARG A 99 -6.70 10.93 -4.41
CA ARG A 99 -5.71 10.01 -5.00
C ARG A 99 -5.14 10.53 -6.31
N ALA A 100 -5.98 11.10 -7.16
CA ALA A 100 -5.57 11.69 -8.43
C ALA A 100 -4.69 12.93 -8.23
N ALA A 101 -5.03 13.82 -7.30
CA ALA A 101 -4.23 14.98 -6.95
C ALA A 101 -2.83 14.58 -6.46
N GLN A 102 -2.74 13.63 -5.54
CA GLN A 102 -1.47 13.11 -5.05
C GLN A 102 -0.63 12.44 -6.16
N SER A 103 -1.28 11.70 -7.05
CA SER A 103 -0.60 11.07 -8.18
C SER A 103 -0.05 12.10 -9.16
N MET A 104 -0.84 13.12 -9.52
CA MET A 104 -0.41 14.22 -10.39
C MET A 104 0.72 15.03 -9.76
N LYS A 105 0.68 15.25 -8.44
CA LYS A 105 1.76 15.90 -7.69
C LYS A 105 3.07 15.12 -7.80
N SER A 106 3.03 13.80 -7.59
CA SER A 106 4.20 12.92 -7.73
C SER A 106 4.72 12.81 -9.17
N ALA A 107 3.84 13.04 -10.16
CA ALA A 107 4.20 13.14 -11.57
C ALA A 107 4.61 14.57 -12.00
N GLU A 108 4.88 15.46 -11.04
CA GLU A 108 5.28 16.87 -11.25
C GLU A 108 4.27 17.71 -12.05
N SER A 109 3.03 17.23 -12.19
CA SER A 109 1.92 17.93 -12.86
C SER A 109 1.18 18.81 -11.85
N LEU A 110 1.88 19.78 -11.29
CA LEU A 110 1.43 20.57 -10.12
C LEU A 110 0.12 21.33 -10.37
N ASP A 111 -0.07 21.93 -11.54
CA ASP A 111 -1.32 22.64 -11.87
C ASP A 111 -2.53 21.70 -11.80
N LYS A 112 -2.39 20.49 -12.37
CA LYS A 112 -3.46 19.50 -12.37
C LYS A 112 -3.67 18.93 -10.96
N ALA A 113 -2.60 18.73 -10.20
CA ALA A 113 -2.69 18.30 -8.81
C ALA A 113 -3.50 19.29 -7.98
N ASN A 114 -3.25 20.59 -8.13
CA ASN A 114 -3.95 21.66 -7.41
C ASN A 114 -5.42 21.72 -7.81
N GLU A 115 -5.74 21.68 -9.11
CA GLU A 115 -7.13 21.63 -9.60
C GLU A 115 -7.92 20.46 -9.00
N LEU A 116 -7.30 19.27 -8.96
CA LEU A 116 -7.93 18.07 -8.40
C LEU A 116 -8.09 18.16 -6.88
N MET A 117 -7.12 18.74 -6.18
CA MET A 117 -7.22 18.94 -4.73
C MET A 117 -8.30 19.97 -4.36
N GLU A 118 -8.41 21.07 -5.11
CA GLU A 118 -9.53 22.01 -4.96
C GLU A 118 -10.88 21.34 -5.20
N LYS A 119 -10.95 20.45 -6.21
CA LYS A 119 -12.14 19.66 -6.47
C LYS A 119 -12.49 18.73 -5.30
N PHE A 120 -11.51 18.02 -4.73
CA PHE A 120 -11.66 17.21 -3.52
C PHE A 120 -12.26 18.02 -2.36
N LEU A 121 -11.67 19.18 -2.06
CA LEU A 121 -12.13 20.08 -0.99
C LEU A 121 -13.56 20.58 -1.24
N SER A 122 -13.88 20.96 -2.49
CA SER A 122 -15.22 21.44 -2.86
C SER A 122 -16.32 20.38 -2.68
N MET A 123 -15.94 19.10 -2.69
CA MET A 123 -16.84 17.95 -2.51
C MET A 123 -16.92 17.48 -1.05
N GLY A 124 -16.40 18.29 -0.11
CA GLY A 124 -16.40 17.99 1.32
C GLY A 124 -15.23 17.13 1.77
N GLY A 125 -14.21 16.96 0.94
CA GLY A 125 -12.93 16.41 1.37
C GLY A 125 -12.26 17.33 2.39
N GLU A 126 -11.57 16.75 3.36
CA GLU A 126 -10.87 17.49 4.40
C GLU A 126 -9.37 17.15 4.38
N LEU A 127 -8.54 18.18 4.51
CA LEU A 127 -7.12 18.05 4.79
C LEU A 127 -6.88 18.36 6.29
N PRO A 128 -5.71 18.02 6.86
CA PRO A 128 -5.34 18.52 8.18
C PRO A 128 -5.54 20.03 8.27
N LYS A 129 -6.05 20.53 9.40
CA LYS A 129 -6.42 21.96 9.56
C LYS A 129 -5.28 22.95 9.28
N ASP A 130 -4.05 22.52 9.53
CA ASP A 130 -2.84 23.31 9.35
C ASP A 130 -2.10 22.93 8.04
N ASP A 131 -2.77 22.28 7.08
CA ASP A 131 -2.18 21.93 5.80
C ASP A 131 -1.90 23.20 4.98
N VAL A 132 -0.67 23.30 4.47
CA VAL A 132 -0.17 24.45 3.70
C VAL A 132 -0.99 24.72 2.45
N PHE A 133 -1.67 23.71 1.90
CA PHE A 133 -2.50 23.86 0.71
C PHE A 133 -3.63 24.88 0.90
N TYR A 134 -4.15 25.05 2.13
CA TYR A 134 -5.20 26.02 2.41
C TYR A 134 -4.74 27.47 2.26
N ASP A 135 -3.49 27.75 2.61
CA ASP A 135 -2.92 29.11 2.59
C ASP A 135 -2.19 29.40 1.27
N ASP A 136 -1.53 28.39 0.71
CA ASP A 136 -0.73 28.49 -0.51
C ASP A 136 -0.77 27.17 -1.31
N PRO A 137 -1.73 26.99 -2.23
CA PRO A 137 -1.78 25.84 -3.13
C PRO A 137 -0.53 25.68 -4.00
N ASP A 138 0.17 26.77 -4.30
CA ASP A 138 1.30 26.82 -5.22
C ASP A 138 2.66 26.71 -4.50
N PHE A 139 2.68 26.44 -3.18
CA PHE A 139 3.89 26.41 -2.36
C PHE A 139 5.01 25.52 -2.93
N LEU A 140 4.67 24.43 -3.62
CA LEU A 140 5.65 23.53 -4.25
C LEU A 140 6.33 24.14 -5.48
N LYS A 141 5.64 25.04 -6.20
CA LYS A 141 6.24 25.80 -7.30
C LYS A 141 7.21 26.84 -6.75
N GLU A 142 6.85 27.45 -5.62
CA GLU A 142 7.63 28.52 -5.00
C GLU A 142 8.83 28.02 -4.19
N LEU A 143 8.75 26.81 -3.63
CA LEU A 143 9.77 26.29 -2.69
C LEU A 143 11.18 26.40 -3.28
N GLY A 144 11.32 26.21 -4.59
CA GLY A 144 12.60 26.10 -5.26
C GLY A 144 13.45 24.97 -4.66
N LEU A 145 14.51 24.57 -5.34
CA LEU A 145 15.50 23.69 -4.74
C LEU A 145 16.36 24.51 -3.77
N GLN A 146 15.84 24.82 -2.58
CA GLN A 146 16.71 25.28 -1.49
C GLN A 146 17.73 24.17 -1.23
N PRO A 147 19.04 24.47 -1.16
CA PRO A 147 20.03 23.45 -0.85
C PRO A 147 19.66 22.78 0.48
N SER A 148 19.38 21.48 0.41
CA SER A 148 19.04 20.70 1.59
C SER A 148 20.18 20.81 2.61
N LYS A 149 19.81 20.99 3.89
CA LYS A 149 20.78 20.91 5.00
C LYS A 149 21.33 19.50 5.22
N TYR A 150 20.73 18.52 4.54
CA TYR A 150 21.01 17.11 4.67
C TYR A 150 21.38 16.52 3.32
N VAL A 151 22.40 15.68 3.29
CA VAL A 151 22.68 14.79 2.17
C VAL A 151 21.90 13.51 2.42
N VAL A 152 21.14 13.06 1.43
CA VAL A 152 20.45 11.76 1.46
C VAL A 152 21.28 10.80 0.63
N GLU A 153 21.76 9.75 1.28
CA GLU A 153 22.56 8.70 0.64
C GLU A 153 21.83 7.36 0.75
N SER A 154 22.02 6.50 -0.25
CA SER A 154 21.53 5.14 -0.18
C SER A 154 22.46 4.31 0.71
N VAL A 155 21.89 3.52 1.62
CA VAL A 155 22.65 2.57 2.42
C VAL A 155 22.81 1.25 1.66
N GLU A 156 23.99 0.63 1.74
CA GLU A 156 24.28 -0.64 1.05
C GLU A 156 23.40 -1.81 1.53
N THR A 157 22.84 -1.68 2.73
CA THR A 157 21.95 -2.68 3.34
C THR A 157 20.57 -2.76 2.68
N ASN A 158 20.16 -1.74 1.92
CA ASN A 158 18.86 -1.72 1.27
C ASN A 158 18.66 -2.94 0.36
N SER A 159 17.50 -3.57 0.48
CA SER A 159 17.05 -4.59 -0.44
C SER A 159 16.70 -3.96 -1.80
N LYS A 160 16.49 -4.82 -2.81
CA LYS A 160 15.97 -4.40 -4.12
C LYS A 160 14.47 -4.10 -4.11
N TYR A 161 13.81 -4.23 -2.96
CA TYR A 161 12.38 -4.03 -2.74
C TYR A 161 12.15 -2.83 -1.81
N SER A 162 11.06 -2.83 -1.03
CA SER A 162 10.75 -1.77 -0.07
C SER A 162 11.31 -2.11 1.31
N ASP A 163 12.07 -1.16 1.86
CA ASP A 163 12.69 -1.23 3.17
C ASP A 163 12.22 -0.02 3.99
N PHE A 164 11.65 -0.25 5.17
CA PHE A 164 10.99 0.83 5.92
C PHE A 164 10.80 0.51 7.41
N GLY A 165 10.29 1.51 8.14
CA GLY A 165 9.99 1.42 9.56
C GLY A 165 11.23 1.11 10.41
N PRO A 166 12.33 1.88 10.28
CA PRO A 166 13.53 1.65 11.10
C PRO A 166 13.26 2.01 12.56
N ALA A 167 13.78 1.20 13.47
CA ALA A 167 13.79 1.44 14.90
C ALA A 167 15.17 1.17 15.49
N TYR A 168 15.62 2.07 16.36
CA TYR A 168 16.86 1.87 17.10
C TYR A 168 16.69 0.77 18.15
N PHE A 169 17.66 -0.13 18.19
CA PHE A 169 17.75 -1.18 19.20
C PHE A 169 19.19 -1.24 19.71
N ASN A 170 19.43 -0.65 20.89
CA ASN A 170 20.78 -0.42 21.41
C ASN A 170 21.65 0.36 20.40
N ASP A 171 22.78 -0.21 19.98
CA ASP A 171 23.72 0.27 18.98
C ASP A 171 23.41 -0.24 17.55
N LYS A 172 22.21 -0.78 17.34
CA LYS A 172 21.79 -1.42 16.09
C LYS A 172 20.53 -0.78 15.54
N LEU A 173 20.26 -1.08 14.27
CA LEU A 173 19.02 -0.70 13.60
C LEU A 173 18.22 -1.95 13.25
N VAL A 174 16.94 -1.96 13.60
CA VAL A 174 15.99 -2.98 13.14
C VAL A 174 15.02 -2.33 12.17
N PHE A 175 14.76 -2.97 11.03
CA PHE A 175 13.90 -2.43 9.97
C PHE A 175 13.11 -3.55 9.31
N SER A 176 12.06 -3.18 8.57
CA SER A 176 11.23 -4.10 7.80
C SER A 176 11.74 -4.14 6.37
N ALA A 177 11.89 -5.33 5.79
CA ALA A 177 12.23 -5.49 4.38
C ALA A 177 11.58 -6.75 3.82
N SER A 178 11.42 -6.84 2.50
CA SER A 178 10.94 -8.06 1.88
C SER A 178 11.93 -9.22 2.13
N SER A 179 11.39 -10.34 2.62
CA SER A 179 12.12 -11.58 2.87
C SER A 179 12.90 -12.04 1.64
N LYS A 180 14.04 -12.70 1.89
CA LYS A 180 14.80 -13.36 0.83
C LYS A 180 14.21 -14.72 0.45
N ASP A 181 13.37 -15.33 1.30
CA ASP A 181 12.89 -16.71 1.13
C ASP A 181 11.54 -16.80 0.38
N ILE A 182 11.54 -16.32 -0.86
CA ILE A 182 10.36 -16.37 -1.74
C ILE A 182 9.93 -17.81 -2.06
N ASP A 183 10.88 -18.75 -1.99
CA ASP A 183 10.70 -20.14 -2.39
C ASP A 183 9.90 -20.94 -1.33
N HIS A 184 9.94 -20.55 -0.05
CA HIS A 184 9.18 -21.22 1.01
C HIS A 184 7.76 -20.70 1.20
N PHE A 185 7.53 -19.39 1.11
CA PHE A 185 6.26 -18.77 1.53
C PHE A 185 5.47 -18.10 0.41
N GLY A 186 6.04 -18.04 -0.79
CA GLY A 186 5.39 -17.45 -1.96
C GLY A 186 5.36 -15.91 -1.89
N LYS A 187 4.42 -15.33 -2.65
CA LYS A 187 4.31 -13.88 -2.83
C LYS A 187 3.02 -13.36 -2.20
N HIS A 188 3.07 -12.14 -1.70
CA HIS A 188 1.91 -11.42 -1.24
C HIS A 188 1.07 -10.94 -2.44
N ASN A 189 -0.23 -11.22 -2.45
CA ASN A 189 -1.06 -10.96 -3.62
C ASN A 189 -1.23 -9.46 -3.95
N TRP A 190 -1.15 -8.59 -2.94
CA TRP A 190 -1.31 -7.14 -3.11
C TRP A 190 -0.32 -6.54 -4.11
N ASN A 191 0.95 -6.92 -3.99
CA ASN A 191 2.06 -6.31 -4.72
C ASN A 191 2.93 -7.34 -5.47
N ASN A 192 2.65 -8.64 -5.33
CA ASN A 192 3.41 -9.74 -5.91
C ASN A 192 4.90 -9.73 -5.51
N LEU A 193 5.18 -9.25 -4.29
CA LEU A 193 6.50 -9.25 -3.65
C LEU A 193 6.56 -10.30 -2.52
N PRO A 194 7.76 -10.68 -2.03
CA PRO A 194 7.87 -11.48 -0.81
C PRO A 194 7.19 -10.80 0.38
N TYR A 195 6.76 -11.60 1.36
CA TYR A 195 6.32 -11.09 2.66
C TYR A 195 7.45 -10.32 3.36
N LEU A 196 7.07 -9.52 4.35
CA LEU A 196 7.99 -8.64 5.07
C LEU A 196 8.49 -9.37 6.30
N ASP A 197 9.79 -9.24 6.53
CA ASP A 197 10.47 -9.70 7.73
C ASP A 197 11.19 -8.52 8.39
N LEU A 198 11.49 -8.70 9.68
CA LEU A 198 12.32 -7.82 10.47
C LEU A 198 13.79 -8.23 10.33
N PHE A 199 14.62 -7.26 9.93
CA PHE A 199 16.07 -7.38 9.81
C PHE A 199 16.76 -6.52 10.85
N ILE A 200 17.91 -6.97 11.34
CA ILE A 200 18.82 -6.22 12.20
C ILE A 200 20.15 -5.97 11.48
N ALA A 201 20.65 -4.75 11.57
CA ALA A 201 21.96 -4.35 11.06
C ALA A 201 22.79 -3.68 12.16
N ASP A 202 24.11 -3.89 12.10
CA ASP A 202 25.06 -3.17 12.93
C ASP A 202 25.17 -1.73 12.42
N MET A 203 25.19 -0.76 13.33
CA MET A 203 25.25 0.66 13.00
C MET A 203 26.54 1.26 13.57
N ALA A 204 27.38 1.82 12.69
CA ALA A 204 28.57 2.56 13.09
C ALA A 204 28.21 3.95 13.63
N GLU A 205 29.18 4.63 14.27
CA GLU A 205 28.97 5.98 14.83
C GLU A 205 28.56 7.02 13.77
N ASP A 206 28.96 6.82 12.51
CA ASP A 206 28.60 7.67 11.37
C ASP A 206 27.24 7.29 10.73
N GLY A 207 26.55 6.27 11.27
CA GLY A 207 25.28 5.77 10.76
C GLY A 207 25.39 4.70 9.67
N THR A 208 26.60 4.32 9.26
CA THR A 208 26.80 3.25 8.26
C THR A 208 26.24 1.93 8.78
N LEU A 209 25.41 1.28 7.96
CA LEU A 209 24.80 -0.01 8.26
C LEU A 209 25.57 -1.17 7.63
N SER A 210 25.78 -2.23 8.40
CA SER A 210 26.46 -3.45 7.93
C SER A 210 25.86 -4.72 8.57
N ASN A 211 26.25 -5.89 8.05
CA ASN A 211 25.87 -7.20 8.60
C ASN A 211 24.36 -7.42 8.78
N ALA A 212 23.57 -6.91 7.84
CA ALA A 212 22.12 -7.05 7.86
C ALA A 212 21.69 -8.51 7.75
N ARG A 213 20.84 -8.94 8.68
CA ARG A 213 20.33 -10.31 8.78
C ARG A 213 18.94 -10.30 9.38
N GLU A 214 18.16 -11.33 9.08
CA GLU A 214 16.84 -11.52 9.71
C GLU A 214 16.99 -11.66 11.22
N LEU A 215 16.06 -11.07 11.98
CA LEU A 215 15.95 -11.36 13.40
C LEU A 215 15.55 -12.82 13.62
N ALA A 216 16.07 -13.43 14.68
CA ALA A 216 15.83 -14.83 15.00
C ALA A 216 14.72 -15.03 16.04
N GLY A 217 14.06 -16.19 15.98
CA GLY A 217 13.09 -16.65 16.99
C GLY A 217 11.69 -16.90 16.43
N ASP A 218 10.65 -16.69 17.24
CA ASP A 218 9.24 -16.88 16.87
C ASP A 218 8.64 -15.65 16.12
N ILE A 219 9.52 -14.92 15.44
CA ILE A 219 9.27 -13.76 14.59
C ILE A 219 9.67 -14.07 13.15
N ASN A 220 9.30 -13.21 12.20
CA ASN A 220 9.49 -13.45 10.76
C ASN A 220 8.70 -14.69 10.32
N THR A 221 7.38 -14.58 10.43
CA THR A 221 6.48 -15.67 10.05
C THR A 221 6.35 -15.77 8.53
N LYS A 222 5.60 -16.76 8.04
CA LYS A 222 5.23 -16.84 6.61
C LYS A 222 4.35 -15.68 6.11
N TYR A 223 3.97 -14.75 6.97
CA TYR A 223 3.21 -13.54 6.67
C TYR A 223 3.97 -12.31 7.16
N HIS A 224 3.48 -11.10 6.86
CA HIS A 224 4.20 -9.88 7.21
C HIS A 224 4.43 -9.75 8.72
N ASP A 225 5.69 -9.56 9.10
CA ASP A 225 6.15 -8.99 10.36
C ASP A 225 6.90 -7.68 10.04
N ALA A 226 6.50 -6.56 10.65
CA ALA A 226 7.01 -5.24 10.28
C ALA A 226 6.92 -4.21 11.42
N SER A 227 7.59 -3.08 11.24
CA SER A 227 7.51 -1.87 12.07
C SER A 227 7.71 -2.17 13.56
N PRO A 228 8.94 -2.49 13.98
CA PRO A 228 9.22 -2.79 15.37
C PRO A 228 9.34 -1.50 16.20
N ALA A 229 9.08 -1.61 17.50
CA ALA A 229 9.35 -0.60 18.52
C ALA A 229 9.86 -1.31 19.78
N PHE A 230 10.95 -0.80 20.36
CA PHE A 230 11.64 -1.45 21.46
C PHE A 230 11.52 -0.65 22.75
N THR A 231 11.42 -1.36 23.88
CA THR A 231 11.67 -0.75 25.19
C THR A 231 13.16 -0.43 25.33
N LYS A 232 13.47 0.58 26.15
CA LYS A 232 14.83 1.07 26.42
C LYS A 232 15.73 0.04 27.08
N ASP A 233 15.15 -0.91 27.81
CA ASP A 233 15.89 -2.02 28.40
C ASP A 233 16.29 -3.09 27.38
N GLY A 234 15.82 -2.97 26.13
CA GLY A 234 16.09 -3.89 25.04
C GLY A 234 15.44 -5.26 25.19
N ARG A 235 14.51 -5.45 26.13
CA ARG A 235 13.93 -6.77 26.44
C ARG A 235 12.58 -7.02 25.80
N THR A 236 11.89 -5.96 25.38
CA THR A 236 10.54 -6.05 24.82
C THR A 236 10.49 -5.37 23.46
N MET A 237 9.90 -6.08 22.49
CA MET A 237 9.61 -5.57 21.16
C MET A 237 8.10 -5.57 20.95
N TYR A 238 7.56 -4.46 20.50
CA TYR A 238 6.23 -4.34 19.92
C TYR A 238 6.37 -4.29 18.41
N PHE A 239 5.52 -5.00 17.67
CA PHE A 239 5.64 -5.04 16.22
C PHE A 239 4.28 -5.31 15.57
N THR A 240 4.18 -4.97 14.29
CA THR A 240 3.01 -5.26 13.46
C THR A 240 3.17 -6.63 12.83
N ARG A 241 2.13 -7.45 12.87
CA ARG A 241 2.09 -8.73 12.15
C ARG A 241 0.71 -8.99 11.55
N ASN A 242 0.64 -9.63 10.38
CA ASN A 242 -0.63 -10.18 9.89
C ASN A 242 -1.21 -11.15 10.92
N ASN A 243 -2.52 -11.11 11.18
CA ASN A 243 -3.21 -11.91 12.20
C ASN A 243 -2.93 -13.43 12.10
N PHE A 244 -1.83 -13.85 12.71
CA PHE A 244 -1.25 -15.18 12.65
C PHE A 244 -0.48 -15.45 13.95
N LEU A 245 -0.96 -16.43 14.72
CA LEU A 245 -0.33 -16.83 15.97
C LEU A 245 -0.55 -18.33 16.20
N GLY A 246 0.48 -19.02 16.69
CA GLY A 246 0.41 -20.47 16.99
C GLY A 246 0.03 -21.33 15.78
N GLY A 247 0.45 -20.92 14.56
CA GLY A 247 0.16 -21.64 13.32
C GLY A 247 -1.24 -21.40 12.74
N ARG A 248 -2.03 -20.48 13.30
CA ARG A 248 -3.41 -20.21 12.86
C ARG A 248 -3.57 -18.77 12.40
N THR A 249 -4.27 -18.58 11.28
CA THR A 249 -4.70 -17.27 10.80
C THR A 249 -6.06 -16.89 11.37
N GLY A 250 -6.25 -15.62 11.71
CA GLY A 250 -7.57 -15.03 11.92
C GLY A 250 -7.92 -14.07 10.79
N SER A 251 -9.19 -14.02 10.42
CA SER A 251 -9.69 -13.14 9.35
C SER A 251 -11.03 -12.51 9.70
N ASP A 252 -11.39 -11.46 8.97
CA ASP A 252 -12.75 -10.93 9.01
C ASP A 252 -13.75 -11.82 8.23
N SER A 253 -15.02 -11.39 8.16
CA SER A 253 -16.09 -12.08 7.44
C SER A 253 -15.89 -12.14 5.93
N ARG A 254 -14.97 -11.34 5.37
CA ARG A 254 -14.56 -11.35 3.96
C ARG A 254 -13.28 -12.16 3.73
N ASN A 255 -12.82 -12.90 4.74
CA ASN A 255 -11.56 -13.65 4.73
C ASN A 255 -10.30 -12.77 4.55
N THR A 256 -10.38 -11.47 4.88
CA THR A 256 -9.21 -10.58 4.89
C THR A 256 -8.43 -10.78 6.19
N ILE A 257 -7.11 -11.00 6.07
CA ILE A 257 -6.20 -11.11 7.22
C ILE A 257 -5.74 -9.70 7.62
N LYS A 258 -6.29 -9.17 8.72
CA LYS A 258 -5.94 -7.84 9.25
C LYS A 258 -4.55 -7.81 9.88
N LEU A 259 -3.98 -6.61 10.02
CA LEU A 259 -2.75 -6.39 10.79
C LEU A 259 -3.08 -6.28 12.28
N LYS A 260 -2.18 -6.78 13.12
CA LYS A 260 -2.32 -6.73 14.57
C LYS A 260 -0.99 -6.37 15.22
N LEU A 261 -1.08 -5.75 16.40
CA LEU A 261 0.09 -5.49 17.23
C LEU A 261 0.39 -6.66 18.16
N TYR A 262 1.63 -7.11 18.16
CA TYR A 262 2.12 -8.17 19.03
C TYR A 262 3.26 -7.65 19.89
N ARG A 263 3.50 -8.33 21.01
CA ARG A 263 4.66 -8.15 21.87
C ARG A 263 5.49 -9.41 21.88
N ALA A 264 6.79 -9.29 21.68
CA ALA A 264 7.78 -10.34 21.90
C ALA A 264 8.77 -9.92 22.99
N THR A 265 9.44 -10.90 23.60
CA THR A 265 10.49 -10.67 24.59
C THR A 265 11.77 -11.41 24.22
N SER A 266 12.90 -10.87 24.65
CA SER A 266 14.20 -11.50 24.49
C SER A 266 15.05 -11.35 25.76
N SER A 267 15.80 -12.39 26.10
CA SER A 267 16.75 -12.36 27.21
C SER A 267 18.13 -11.86 26.82
N ASP A 268 18.51 -12.03 25.55
CA ASP A 268 19.84 -11.72 24.99
C ASP A 268 19.80 -10.61 23.93
N GLY A 269 18.61 -10.23 23.46
CA GLY A 269 18.42 -9.27 22.38
C GLY A 269 18.67 -9.84 20.98
N GLU A 270 18.94 -11.15 20.87
CA GLU A 270 19.25 -11.82 19.61
C GLU A 270 18.12 -12.75 19.17
N VAL A 271 17.53 -13.49 20.11
CA VAL A 271 16.42 -14.42 19.85
C VAL A 271 15.15 -13.93 20.52
N TRP A 272 14.10 -13.72 19.73
CA TRP A 272 12.81 -13.19 20.18
C TRP A 272 11.76 -14.29 20.31
N GLY A 273 11.10 -14.36 21.45
CA GLY A 273 10.06 -15.35 21.73
C GLY A 273 8.95 -14.80 22.60
N ASN A 274 8.13 -15.71 23.16
CA ASN A 274 6.97 -15.39 23.99
C ASN A 274 6.05 -14.35 23.31
N VAL A 275 5.71 -14.62 22.05
CA VAL A 275 4.90 -13.69 21.25
C VAL A 275 3.46 -13.71 21.73
N GLU A 276 2.95 -12.53 22.10
CA GLU A 276 1.60 -12.34 22.62
C GLU A 276 0.87 -11.25 21.84
N GLU A 277 -0.41 -11.50 21.52
CA GLU A 277 -1.31 -10.53 20.91
C GLU A 277 -1.68 -9.44 21.93
N LEU A 278 -1.66 -8.17 21.53
CA LEU A 278 -2.11 -7.08 22.41
C LEU A 278 -3.65 -7.05 22.56
N PRO A 279 -4.17 -6.66 23.75
CA PRO A 279 -5.57 -6.88 24.10
C PRO A 279 -6.58 -5.99 23.35
N PHE A 280 -6.12 -4.94 22.68
CA PHE A 280 -6.95 -4.00 21.93
C PHE A 280 -7.02 -4.33 20.43
N ASN A 281 -6.44 -5.44 19.99
CA ASN A 281 -6.55 -5.90 18.62
C ASN A 281 -7.95 -6.44 18.30
N SER A 282 -8.24 -6.55 17.00
CA SER A 282 -9.48 -7.16 16.51
C SER A 282 -9.24 -7.88 15.19
N ASN A 283 -10.19 -8.74 14.82
CA ASN A 283 -10.23 -9.32 13.48
C ASN A 283 -10.94 -8.40 12.48
N HIS A 284 -11.58 -7.33 12.93
CA HIS A 284 -12.40 -6.44 12.10
C HIS A 284 -11.69 -5.17 11.62
N TYR A 285 -10.61 -4.79 12.29
CA TYR A 285 -9.77 -3.63 12.00
C TYR A 285 -8.31 -4.00 12.16
N SER A 286 -7.43 -3.19 11.60
CA SER A 286 -5.99 -3.30 11.67
C SER A 286 -5.42 -2.40 12.76
N THR A 287 -4.43 -2.90 13.49
CA THR A 287 -3.56 -2.08 14.36
C THR A 287 -2.12 -2.26 13.91
N SER A 288 -1.39 -1.17 13.72
CA SER A 288 -0.08 -1.20 13.05
C SER A 288 0.82 -0.04 13.47
N HIS A 289 2.10 -0.14 13.09
CA HIS A 289 3.11 0.92 13.24
C HIS A 289 3.21 1.43 14.69
N PRO A 290 3.54 0.56 15.65
CA PRO A 290 3.65 0.94 17.06
C PRO A 290 4.81 1.91 17.29
N THR A 291 4.65 2.80 18.27
CA THR A 291 5.76 3.56 18.84
C THR A 291 5.52 3.84 20.31
N LEU A 292 6.58 3.86 21.12
CA LEU A 292 6.48 4.12 22.56
C LEU A 292 6.68 5.60 22.86
N SER A 293 5.96 6.10 23.86
CA SER A 293 6.28 7.40 24.45
C SER A 293 7.70 7.39 25.03
N LYS A 294 8.30 8.57 25.16
CA LYS A 294 9.64 8.72 25.73
C LYS A 294 9.77 8.12 27.14
N ASP A 295 8.69 8.03 27.91
CA ASP A 295 8.68 7.43 29.25
C ASP A 295 8.14 5.98 29.27
N GLU A 296 7.84 5.40 28.10
CA GLU A 296 7.37 4.02 27.88
C GLU A 296 6.03 3.69 28.57
N LYS A 297 5.30 4.72 29.01
CA LYS A 297 3.98 4.55 29.64
C LYS A 297 2.83 4.50 28.64
N ARG A 298 3.08 4.86 27.39
CA ARG A 298 2.08 4.86 26.32
C ARG A 298 2.65 4.20 25.08
N LEU A 299 1.80 3.43 24.41
CA LEU A 299 2.04 2.88 23.10
C LEU A 299 1.08 3.60 22.16
N TYR A 300 1.63 4.29 21.16
CA TYR A 300 0.88 4.90 20.08
C TYR A 300 0.90 3.98 18.86
N PHE A 301 -0.15 3.98 18.06
CA PHE A 301 -0.23 3.15 16.86
C PHE A 301 -1.21 3.71 15.83
N ALA A 302 -1.11 3.26 14.58
CA ALA A 302 -2.06 3.57 13.53
C ALA A 302 -3.16 2.51 13.44
N SER A 303 -4.41 2.92 13.21
CA SER A 303 -5.56 2.00 13.12
C SER A 303 -6.70 2.55 12.26
N ASP A 304 -7.47 1.64 11.63
CA ASP A 304 -8.74 1.89 10.94
C ASP A 304 -9.96 1.52 11.84
N MET A 305 -9.76 1.43 13.15
CA MET A 305 -10.82 1.01 14.08
C MET A 305 -11.95 2.05 14.22
N PRO A 306 -13.16 1.64 14.69
CA PRO A 306 -14.30 2.54 14.80
C PRO A 306 -13.99 3.80 15.62
N GLY A 307 -14.41 4.96 15.12
CA GLY A 307 -14.10 6.27 15.71
C GLY A 307 -12.95 7.02 15.04
N THR A 308 -12.30 6.38 14.07
CA THR A 308 -11.39 7.02 13.11
C THR A 308 -12.14 7.96 12.17
N LEU A 309 -11.49 9.05 11.77
CA LEU A 309 -11.87 9.96 10.70
C LEU A 309 -11.27 9.51 9.36
N GLY A 310 -10.12 8.84 9.38
CA GLY A 310 -9.43 8.27 8.23
C GLY A 310 -9.19 6.76 8.33
N ASN A 311 -8.59 6.15 7.31
CA ASN A 311 -8.31 4.71 7.29
C ASN A 311 -7.01 4.32 8.04
N SER A 312 -6.32 5.24 8.72
CA SER A 312 -5.03 4.99 9.40
C SER A 312 -4.72 6.07 10.45
N ASP A 313 -5.63 6.33 11.38
CA ASP A 313 -5.43 7.41 12.37
C ASP A 313 -4.56 6.97 13.55
N LEU A 314 -3.99 7.95 14.24
CA LEU A 314 -3.16 7.74 15.43
C LEU A 314 -4.04 7.51 16.68
N TRP A 315 -3.74 6.43 17.40
CA TRP A 315 -4.33 6.05 18.68
C TRP A 315 -3.29 5.97 19.78
#